data_AF-A0A2A2CZ64-F1
#
_entry.id   AF-A0A2A2CZ64-F1
#
_cell.length_a   1.000
_cell.length_b   1.000
_cell.length_c   1.000
_cell.angle_alpha   90.00
_cell.angle_beta   90.00
_cell.angle_gamma   90.00
#
_symmetry.space_group_name_H-M   'P 1'
#
loop_
_entity.id
_entity.type
_entity.pdbx_description
1 polymer ?
#
loop_
_entity_poly.entity_id
_entity_poly.type
_entity_poly.pdbx_seq_one_letter_code
_entity_poly.pdbx_strand_id
1 'polypeptide(L)' 'MSAMPRYVPSASTLGAAAWRRSSHSTGMNNCVETAEPAPGFLAVRDSKRAAGPALLFTPKAWSSFVGGLSEGVLRPPAVR' A
#
# COMPACT_ATOMS: atom_id res chain seq x y z
N MET A 1 -9.23 17.56 3.30
CA MET A 1 -8.32 16.95 4.29
C MET A 1 -7.97 15.56 3.81
N SER A 2 -6.79 15.41 3.20
CA SER A 2 -6.30 14.10 2.74
C SER A 2 -5.94 13.29 3.98
N ALA A 3 -6.68 12.21 4.26
CA ALA A 3 -6.32 11.30 5.33
C ALA A 3 -5.07 10.56 4.88
N MET A 4 -3.90 11.03 5.33
CA MET A 4 -2.64 10.38 5.00
C MET A 4 -2.72 8.89 5.39
N PRO A 5 -2.18 7.97 4.56
CA PRO A 5 -2.11 6.59 4.93
C PRO A 5 -1.36 6.43 6.25
N ARG A 6 -1.85 5.54 7.11
CA ARG A 6 -1.20 5.24 8.38
C ARG A 6 -0.03 4.29 8.12
N TYR A 7 1.14 4.63 8.67
CA TYR A 7 2.31 3.76 8.62
C TYR A 7 2.24 2.68 9.69
N VAL A 8 2.46 1.43 9.30
CA VAL A 8 2.54 0.27 10.19
C VAL A 8 3.96 -0.30 10.09
N PRO A 9 4.76 -0.31 11.17
CA PRO A 9 6.16 -0.71 11.10
C PRO A 9 6.42 -2.15 10.65
N SER A 10 5.47 -3.07 10.89
CA SER A 10 5.57 -4.46 10.43
C SER A 10 4.22 -4.98 9.98
N ALA A 11 4.15 -5.46 8.74
CA ALA A 11 2.92 -6.02 8.15
C ALA A 11 2.45 -7.29 8.89
N SER A 12 3.36 -7.99 9.58
CA SER A 12 3.04 -9.17 10.40
C SER A 12 2.13 -8.84 11.58
N THR A 13 2.06 -7.56 12.02
CA THR A 13 1.17 -7.14 13.11
C THR A 13 -0.27 -6.95 12.63
N LEU A 14 -0.55 -7.02 11.33
CA LEU A 14 -1.90 -6.91 10.76
C LEU A 14 -2.69 -8.22 10.86
N GLY A 15 -2.28 -9.14 11.73
CA GLY A 15 -2.97 -10.40 12.03
C GLY A 15 -3.06 -11.33 10.82
N ALA A 16 -4.13 -12.12 10.74
CA ALA A 16 -4.42 -13.05 9.66
C ALA A 16 -4.91 -12.35 8.36
N ALA A 17 -4.37 -11.16 8.05
CA ALA A 17 -4.70 -10.45 6.83
C ALA A 17 -4.41 -11.32 5.60
N ALA A 18 -5.43 -11.52 4.77
CA ALA A 18 -5.33 -12.33 3.56
C ALA A 18 -4.64 -11.53 2.44
N TRP A 19 -3.30 -11.56 2.43
CA TRP A 19 -2.49 -10.87 1.44
C TRP A 19 -2.66 -11.47 0.04
N ARG A 20 -2.98 -10.61 -0.92
CA ARG A 20 -3.07 -10.95 -2.34
C ARG A 20 -1.99 -10.21 -3.11
N ARG A 21 -1.18 -10.96 -3.84
CA ARG A 21 -0.15 -10.41 -4.73
C ARG A 21 -0.81 -9.82 -5.97
N SER A 22 -0.32 -8.68 -6.44
CA SER A 22 -0.78 -8.07 -7.69
C SER A 22 -0.41 -8.95 -8.89
N SER A 23 -1.33 -9.11 -9.85
CA SER A 23 -1.09 -9.80 -11.13
C SER A 23 -0.01 -9.13 -11.99
N HIS A 24 0.27 -7.84 -11.76
CA HIS A 24 1.34 -7.09 -12.41
C HIS A 24 2.72 -7.36 -11.79
N SER A 25 2.78 -8.19 -10.75
CA SER A 25 4.02 -8.62 -10.09
C SER A 25 4.69 -9.77 -10.87
N THR A 26 4.91 -9.57 -12.17
CA THR A 26 5.62 -10.52 -13.03
C THR A 26 7.11 -10.15 -13.11
N GLY A 27 7.99 -11.16 -13.05
CA GLY A 27 9.45 -10.95 -13.06
C GLY A 27 10.04 -10.61 -11.69
N MET A 28 11.22 -9.98 -11.68
CA MET A 28 12.12 -10.00 -10.52
C MET A 28 11.95 -8.84 -9.54
N ASN A 29 11.30 -7.69 -9.86
CA ASN A 29 11.67 -6.48 -9.11
C ASN A 29 10.66 -5.44 -8.59
N ASN A 30 9.35 -5.48 -8.83
CA ASN A 30 8.43 -4.43 -8.33
C ASN A 30 7.09 -4.97 -7.79
N CYS A 31 7.17 -6.00 -6.94
CA CYS A 31 5.97 -6.72 -6.50
C CYS A 31 5.30 -6.03 -5.29
N VAL A 32 3.98 -5.83 -5.37
CA VAL A 32 3.14 -5.30 -4.28
C VAL A 32 2.07 -6.32 -3.89
N GLU A 33 1.76 -6.36 -2.59
CA GLU A 33 0.64 -7.14 -2.06
C GLU A 33 -0.34 -6.24 -1.33
N THR A 34 -1.62 -6.59 -1.40
CA THR A 34 -2.69 -5.89 -0.71
C THR A 34 -3.51 -6.83 0.17
N ALA A 35 -4.07 -6.30 1.24
CA ALA A 35 -4.99 -7.03 2.10
C ALA A 35 -6.04 -6.11 2.69
N GLU A 36 -7.16 -6.68 3.11
CA GLU A 36 -8.18 -5.99 3.91
C GLU A 36 -8.05 -6.50 5.35
N PRO A 37 -7.24 -5.85 6.21
CA PRO A 37 -7.02 -6.33 7.58
C PRO A 37 -8.22 -6.04 8.50
N ALA A 38 -9.08 -5.10 8.11
CA ALA A 38 -10.32 -4.74 8.81
C ALA A 38 -11.28 -4.03 7.84
N PRO A 39 -12.60 -4.04 8.10
CA PRO A 39 -13.56 -3.32 7.27
C PRO A 39 -13.20 -1.84 7.11
N GLY A 40 -13.20 -1.36 5.87
CA GLY A 40 -12.89 0.04 5.56
C GLY A 40 -11.39 0.38 5.60
N PHE A 41 -10.51 -0.62 5.56
CA PHE A 41 -9.08 -0.40 5.41
C PHE A 41 -8.47 -1.27 4.31
N LEU A 42 -7.54 -0.69 3.56
CA LEU A 42 -6.71 -1.36 2.59
C LEU A 42 -5.25 -1.28 3.03
N ALA A 43 -4.62 -2.42 3.29
CA ALA A 43 -3.19 -2.48 3.55
C ALA A 43 -2.42 -2.74 2.26
N VAL A 44 -1.27 -2.10 2.10
CA VAL A 44 -0.34 -2.28 0.99
C VAL A 44 1.06 -2.51 1.55
N ARG A 45 1.75 -3.54 1.06
CA ARG A 45 3.15 -3.82 1.42
C ARG A 45 3.98 -4.22 0.20
N ASP A 46 5.30 -4.16 0.38
CA ASP A 46 6.27 -4.72 -0.57
C ASP A 46 6.32 -6.25 -0.40
N SER A 47 6.09 -7.01 -1.48
CA SER A 47 6.09 -8.48 -1.44
C SER A 47 7.44 -9.06 -1.00
N LYS A 48 8.55 -8.38 -1.34
CA LYS A 48 9.91 -8.81 -1.00
C LYS A 48 10.22 -8.59 0.48
N ARG A 49 9.47 -7.72 1.14
CA ARG A 49 9.60 -7.41 2.56
C ARG A 49 8.29 -7.75 3.27
N ALA A 50 7.85 -9.00 3.16
CA ALA A 50 6.58 -9.44 3.74
C ALA A 50 6.44 -9.17 5.25
N ALA A 51 7.55 -9.18 6.00
CA ALA A 51 7.59 -8.81 7.43
C ALA A 51 7.92 -7.32 7.70
N GLY A 52 8.27 -6.58 6.65
CA GLY A 52 8.59 -5.15 6.70
C GLY A 52 7.35 -4.26 6.81
N PRO A 53 7.51 -2.95 6.59
CA PRO A 53 6.42 -2.00 6.80
C PRO A 53 5.25 -2.17 5.84
N ALA A 54 4.06 -1.77 6.30
CA ALA A 54 2.86 -1.66 5.49
C ALA A 54 2.25 -0.25 5.61
N LEU A 55 1.54 0.17 4.56
CA LEU A 55 0.72 1.37 4.55
C LEU A 55 -0.75 0.99 4.64
N LEU A 56 -1.50 1.66 5.51
CA LEU A 56 -2.93 1.45 5.68
C LEU A 56 -3.72 2.65 5.16
N PHE A 57 -4.54 2.41 4.16
CA PHE A 57 -5.40 3.39 3.52
C PHE A 57 -6.85 3.24 3.97
N THR A 58 -7.54 4.36 4.12
CA THR A 58 -9.01 4.37 4.01
C THR A 58 -9.41 4.33 2.53
N PRO A 59 -10.65 3.92 2.17
CA PRO A 59 -11.11 3.93 0.78
C PRO A 59 -10.92 5.30 0.11
N LYS A 60 -11.26 6.38 0.82
CA LYS A 60 -11.09 7.75 0.32
C LYS A 60 -9.62 8.09 0.07
N ALA A 61 -8.73 7.75 0.99
CA ALA A 61 -7.30 8.00 0.85
C ALA A 61 -6.71 7.21 -0.32
N TRP A 62 -7.15 5.95 -0.49
CA TRP A 62 -6.74 5.11 -1.61
C TRP A 62 -7.16 5.70 -2.95
N SER A 63 -8.44 6.09 -3.10
CA SER A 63 -8.94 6.72 -4.32
C SER A 63 -8.19 8.03 -4.64
N SER A 64 -7.95 8.88 -3.64
CA SER A 64 -7.17 10.11 -3.84
C SER A 64 -5.71 9.82 -4.23
N PHE A 65 -5.09 8.79 -3.64
CA PHE A 65 -3.73 8.38 -3.99
C PHE A 65 -3.65 7.90 -5.45
N VAL A 66 -4.53 6.99 -5.87
CA VAL A 66 -4.53 6.48 -7.25
C VAL A 66 -4.88 7.59 -8.25
N GLY A 67 -5.88 8.43 -7.95
CA GLY A 67 -6.23 9.57 -8.80
C GLY A 67 -5.06 10.55 -8.98
N GLY A 68 -4.38 10.89 -7.88
CA GLY A 68 -3.25 11.80 -7.94
C GLY A 68 -2.02 11.24 -8.66
N LEU A 69 -1.84 9.90 -8.69
CA LEU A 69 -0.84 9.25 -9.53
C LEU A 69 -1.21 9.36 -11.02
N SER A 70 -2.47 9.10 -11.38
CA SER A 70 -2.96 9.20 -12.77
C SER A 70 -2.88 10.63 -13.31
N GLU A 71 -3.14 11.62 -12.48
CA GLU A 71 -3.05 13.05 -12.83
C GLU A 71 -1.60 13.59 -12.83
N GLY A 72 -0.63 12.82 -12.32
CA GLY A 72 0.77 13.25 -12.22
C GLY A 72 1.03 14.36 -11.18
N VAL A 73 0.08 14.57 -10.27
CA VAL A 73 0.16 15.57 -9.19
C VAL A 73 0.82 15.00 -7.92
N LEU A 74 0.76 13.68 -7.74
CA LEU A 74 1.53 12.97 -6.72
C LEU A 74 2.87 12.54 -7.32
N ARG A 75 3.88 13.38 -7.14
CA ARG A 75 5.26 13.06 -7.50
C ARG A 75 6.03 12.70 -6.23
N PRO A 76 6.80 11.61 -6.21
CA PRO A 76 7.73 11.37 -5.12
C PRO A 76 8.68 12.58 -5.02
N PRO A 77 9.07 13.00 -3.80
CA PRO A 77 10.10 14.00 -3.66
C PRO A 77 11.35 13.52 -4.40
N ALA A 78 12.06 14.44 -5.08
CA ALA A 78 13.35 14.13 -5.67
C ALA A 78 14.26 13.65 -4.53
N VAL A 79 14.51 12.34 -4.49
CA VAL A 79 15.41 11.75 -3.51
C VAL A 79 16.81 12.24 -3.88
N ARG A 80 17.38 13.10 -3.04
CA ARG A 80 18.80 13.46 -3.11
C ARG A 80 19.66 12.33 -2.58
#